data_AF-A0AAJ4F8S7-F1
#
_entry.id   AF-A0AAJ4F8S7-F1
#
_cell.length_a   1.000
_cell.length_b   1.000
_cell.length_c   1.000
_cell.angle_alpha   90.00
_cell.angle_beta   90.00
_cell.angle_gamma   90.00
#
_symmetry.space_group_name_H-M   'P 1'
#
loop_
_entity.id
_entity.type
_entity.pdbx_description
1 polymer ?
#
loop_
_entity_poly.entity_id
_entity_poly.type
_entity_poly.pdbx_seq_one_letter_code
_entity_poly.pdbx_strand_id
1 'polypeptide(L)'
;MTQKNVRYHEAMIPARLDWEAFFMLDVVQSRLRETLALPPQSRVRSEYPKDDALKQFALELQAPHLDYAVQQQLPHLQAALASYGPGGANEKAGEDAARAVIVPPIALMFSLLGALTHLAKLLYLLLLPLSAALLYITSWRPVRLLNRHALLFPVLLICLLLGMFSLMNNSITASPAYHALRHGLQGADVAITGESSSLSGGALLRVIHAVSIGQSYSYPLNHALRQNLLMDFDFGYETRDK
;
A
#
# COMPACT_ATOMS: atom_id res chain seq x y z
N MET A 1 31.07 -1.89 51.38
CA MET A 1 30.52 -1.59 50.04
C MET A 1 29.43 -2.59 49.73
N THR A 2 28.17 -2.18 49.79
CA THR A 2 27.00 -3.05 49.63
C THR A 2 26.82 -3.41 48.15
N GLN A 3 26.95 -4.69 47.81
CA GLN A 3 26.79 -5.21 46.45
C GLN A 3 25.33 -5.03 46.02
N LYS A 4 25.06 -4.11 45.09
CA LYS A 4 23.73 -3.90 44.50
C LYS A 4 23.56 -4.85 43.31
N ASN A 5 22.94 -5.99 43.56
CA ASN A 5 22.34 -6.79 42.50
C ASN A 5 21.15 -6.01 41.92
N VAL A 6 20.97 -6.07 40.60
CA VAL A 6 19.88 -5.36 39.91
C VAL A 6 18.81 -6.39 39.55
N ARG A 7 17.54 -6.08 39.87
CA ARG A 7 16.40 -6.95 39.52
C ARG A 7 15.87 -6.56 38.15
N TYR A 8 15.72 -7.53 37.25
CA TYR A 8 15.17 -7.34 35.91
C TYR A 8 14.23 -8.49 35.55
N HIS A 9 12.96 -8.19 35.26
CA HIS A 9 11.93 -9.17 34.90
C HIS A 9 11.98 -10.45 35.76
N GLU A 10 11.99 -10.25 37.08
CA GLU A 10 12.01 -11.30 38.11
C GLU A 10 13.35 -12.03 38.32
N ALA A 11 14.33 -11.90 37.43
CA ALA A 11 15.67 -12.41 37.61
C ALA A 11 16.58 -11.43 38.37
N MET A 12 17.45 -11.97 39.22
CA MET A 12 18.52 -11.22 39.87
C MET A 12 19.76 -11.24 38.98
N ILE A 13 20.19 -10.07 38.51
CA ILE A 13 21.41 -9.92 37.73
C ILE A 13 22.57 -9.60 38.70
N PRO A 14 23.60 -10.47 38.77
CA PRO A 14 24.79 -10.23 39.58
C PRO A 14 25.49 -8.93 39.19
N ALA A 15 26.02 -8.22 40.19
CA ALA A 15 26.88 -7.07 39.93
C ALA A 15 28.24 -7.48 39.34
N ARG A 16 28.81 -6.64 38.46
CA ARG A 16 30.16 -6.79 37.86
C ARG A 16 30.33 -8.00 36.92
N LEU A 17 29.30 -8.38 36.18
CA LEU A 17 29.47 -9.28 35.05
C LEU A 17 30.24 -8.58 33.94
N ASP A 18 31.15 -9.32 33.28
CA ASP A 18 31.68 -8.90 31.99
C ASP A 18 30.58 -8.98 30.92
N TRP A 19 30.85 -8.39 29.75
CA TRP A 19 29.86 -8.29 28.68
C TRP A 19 29.36 -9.65 28.20
N GLU A 20 30.26 -10.62 28.04
CA GLU A 20 29.91 -11.95 27.55
C GLU A 20 29.05 -12.69 28.58
N ALA A 21 29.47 -12.70 29.85
CA ALA A 21 28.72 -13.32 30.94
C ALA A 21 27.33 -12.68 31.11
N PHE A 22 27.22 -11.35 30.97
CA PHE A 22 25.93 -10.66 30.97
C PHE A 22 25.05 -11.07 29.78
N PHE A 23 25.61 -11.06 28.57
CA PHE A 23 24.86 -11.36 27.35
C PHE A 23 24.33 -12.79 27.32
N MET A 24 25.06 -13.72 27.94
CA MET A 24 24.71 -15.14 27.99
C MET A 24 23.76 -15.50 29.13
N LEU A 25 23.32 -14.55 29.96
CA LEU A 25 22.28 -14.78 30.96
C LEU A 25 20.97 -15.21 30.28
N ASP A 26 20.29 -16.21 30.85
CA ASP A 26 19.03 -16.72 30.31
C ASP A 26 17.94 -15.66 30.19
N VAL A 27 17.87 -14.70 31.13
CA VAL A 27 16.91 -13.60 31.07
C VAL A 27 17.18 -12.67 29.87
N VAL A 28 18.44 -12.44 29.54
CA VAL A 28 18.85 -11.61 28.39
C VAL A 28 18.60 -12.37 27.09
N GLN A 29 19.06 -13.62 27.01
CA GLN A 29 18.87 -14.48 25.84
C GLN A 29 17.38 -14.73 25.54
N SER A 30 16.56 -14.93 26.57
CA SER A 30 15.11 -15.11 26.40
C SER A 30 14.45 -13.85 25.85
N ARG A 31 14.86 -12.68 26.33
CA ARG A 31 14.36 -11.41 25.80
C ARG A 31 14.80 -11.18 24.35
N LEU A 32 16.03 -11.53 24.01
CA LEU A 32 16.54 -11.46 22.64
C LEU A 32 15.75 -12.39 21.72
N ARG A 33 15.52 -13.65 22.12
CA ARG A 33 14.71 -14.60 21.36
C ARG A 33 13.29 -14.10 21.13
N GLU A 34 12.64 -13.59 22.17
CA GLU A 34 11.28 -13.05 22.08
C GLU A 34 11.21 -11.84 21.14
N THR A 35 12.12 -10.88 21.31
CA THR A 35 12.11 -9.62 20.55
C THR A 35 12.45 -9.84 19.07
N LEU A 36 13.36 -10.78 18.79
CA LEU A 36 13.78 -11.12 17.43
C LEU A 36 12.95 -12.27 16.81
N ALA A 37 11.91 -12.74 17.51
CA ALA A 37 11.08 -13.88 17.10
C ALA A 37 11.91 -15.11 16.68
N LEU A 38 12.97 -15.41 17.43
CA LEU A 38 13.84 -16.55 17.19
C LEU A 38 13.24 -17.84 17.77
N PRO A 39 13.63 -19.01 17.23
CA PRO A 39 13.29 -20.29 17.82
C PRO A 39 13.66 -20.35 19.33
N PRO A 40 12.90 -21.08 20.16
CA PRO A 40 13.15 -21.16 21.61
C PRO A 40 14.55 -21.64 22.00
N GLN A 41 15.19 -22.43 21.12
CA GLN A 41 16.53 -23.01 21.34
C GLN A 41 17.66 -22.14 20.76
N SER A 42 17.35 -21.03 20.09
CA SER A 42 18.37 -20.16 19.49
C SER A 42 19.21 -19.47 20.56
N ARG A 43 20.52 -19.39 20.28
CA ARG A 43 21.49 -18.71 21.12
C ARG A 43 22.11 -17.58 20.33
N VAL A 44 21.89 -16.36 20.79
CA VAL A 44 22.48 -15.17 20.17
C VAL A 44 23.88 -14.99 20.75
N ARG A 45 24.88 -14.79 19.89
CA ARG A 45 26.24 -14.46 20.32
C ARG A 45 26.39 -12.96 20.53
N SER A 46 27.22 -12.57 21.49
CA SER A 46 27.59 -11.18 21.74
C SER A 46 28.43 -10.61 20.59
N GLU A 47 29.26 -11.44 19.95
CA GLU A 47 30.05 -11.12 18.76
C GLU A 47 30.21 -12.38 17.89
N TYR A 48 30.22 -12.20 16.57
CA TYR A 48 30.52 -13.26 15.61
C TYR A 48 31.98 -13.16 15.15
N PRO A 49 32.67 -14.29 14.89
CA PRO A 49 34.07 -14.29 14.44
C PRO A 49 34.25 -13.45 13.17
N LYS A 50 35.18 -12.49 13.21
CA LYS A 50 35.36 -11.47 12.16
C LYS A 50 35.64 -12.05 10.77
N ASP A 51 36.34 -13.19 10.73
CA ASP A 51 36.76 -13.82 9.49
C ASP A 51 35.58 -14.38 8.67
N ASP A 52 34.46 -14.70 9.34
CA ASP A 52 33.29 -15.36 8.73
C ASP A 52 31.95 -14.90 9.33
N ALA A 53 31.90 -13.68 9.87
CA ALA A 53 30.82 -13.21 10.74
C ALA A 53 29.43 -13.34 10.10
N LEU A 54 29.29 -12.90 8.85
CA LEU A 54 28.03 -12.97 8.10
C LEU A 54 27.57 -14.41 7.87
N LYS A 55 28.51 -15.29 7.53
CA LYS A 55 28.21 -16.71 7.26
C LYS A 55 27.76 -17.42 8.54
N GLN A 56 28.45 -17.17 9.65
CA GLN A 56 28.08 -17.77 10.93
C GLN A 56 26.76 -17.21 11.46
N PHE A 57 26.53 -15.90 11.34
CA PHE A 57 25.23 -15.30 11.66
C PHE A 57 24.12 -15.93 10.82
N ALA A 58 24.34 -16.09 9.51
CA ALA A 58 23.35 -16.66 8.61
C ALA A 58 23.00 -18.11 8.99
N LEU A 59 24.00 -18.93 9.33
CA LEU A 59 23.79 -20.33 9.69
C LEU A 59 23.19 -20.51 11.09
N GLU A 60 23.60 -19.70 12.06
CA GLU A 60 23.23 -19.89 13.46
C GLU A 60 21.95 -19.14 13.87
N LEU A 61 21.64 -18.02 13.21
CA LEU A 61 20.48 -17.19 13.52
C LEU A 61 19.53 -17.07 12.35
N GLN A 62 20.00 -16.65 11.17
CA GLN A 62 19.10 -16.29 10.07
C GLN A 62 18.34 -17.50 9.52
N ALA A 63 19.02 -18.58 9.14
CA ALA A 63 18.39 -19.75 8.56
C ALA A 63 17.42 -20.43 9.55
N PRO A 64 17.80 -20.69 10.82
CA PRO A 64 16.85 -21.22 11.81
C PRO A 64 15.67 -20.29 12.08
N HIS A 65 15.88 -18.98 12.09
CA HIS A 65 14.80 -18.00 12.24
C HIS A 65 13.83 -18.06 11.06
N LEU A 66 14.34 -18.09 9.83
CA LEU A 66 13.52 -18.20 8.63
C LEU A 66 12.74 -19.51 8.62
N ASP A 67 13.38 -20.64 8.93
CA ASP A 67 12.72 -21.94 9.01
C ASP A 67 11.62 -21.96 10.06
N TYR A 68 11.88 -21.39 11.24
CA TYR A 68 10.89 -21.28 12.30
C TYR A 68 9.74 -20.36 11.91
N ALA A 69 10.03 -19.20 11.33
CA ALA A 69 9.00 -18.29 10.84
C ALA A 69 8.13 -18.96 9.76
N VAL A 70 8.74 -19.69 8.83
CA VAL A 70 8.02 -20.48 7.83
C VAL A 70 7.17 -21.54 8.51
N GLN A 71 7.69 -22.32 9.45
CA GLN A 71 6.92 -23.34 10.18
C GLN A 71 5.74 -22.76 10.95
N GLN A 72 5.87 -21.54 11.50
CA GLN A 72 4.76 -20.84 12.17
C GLN A 72 3.70 -20.37 11.16
N GLN A 73 4.11 -19.89 9.98
CA GLN A 73 3.19 -19.34 8.97
C GLN A 73 2.56 -20.42 8.08
N LEU A 74 3.25 -21.53 7.83
CA LEU A 74 2.86 -22.54 6.87
C LEU A 74 1.48 -23.16 7.15
N PRO A 75 1.10 -23.49 8.41
CA PRO A 75 -0.23 -24.02 8.70
C PRO A 75 -1.35 -23.04 8.35
N HIS A 76 -1.11 -21.73 8.53
CA HIS A 76 -2.04 -20.70 8.11
C HIS A 76 -2.09 -20.66 6.57
N LEU A 77 -0.95 -20.50 5.90
CA LEU A 77 -0.89 -20.41 4.43
C LEU A 77 -1.46 -21.65 3.72
N GLN A 78 -1.40 -22.83 4.34
CA GLN A 78 -1.95 -24.09 3.82
C GLN A 78 -3.35 -24.41 4.33
N ALA A 79 -3.94 -23.58 5.19
CA ALA A 79 -5.29 -23.81 5.68
C ALA A 79 -6.29 -23.80 4.52
N ALA A 80 -7.31 -24.65 4.61
CA ALA A 80 -8.35 -24.73 3.58
C ALA A 80 -9.01 -23.36 3.38
N LEU A 81 -9.27 -22.97 2.12
CA LEU A 81 -9.86 -21.68 1.78
C LEU A 81 -11.17 -21.42 2.55
N ALA A 82 -11.99 -22.46 2.75
CA ALA A 82 -13.24 -22.38 3.50
C ALA A 82 -13.04 -21.94 4.97
N SER A 83 -11.87 -22.18 5.57
CA SER A 83 -11.56 -21.75 6.94
C SER A 83 -11.40 -20.24 7.09
N TYR A 84 -11.21 -19.52 5.98
CA TYR A 84 -11.11 -18.06 5.93
C TYR A 84 -12.44 -17.36 5.67
N GLY A 85 -13.51 -18.13 5.39
CA GLY A 85 -14.86 -17.60 5.22
C GLY A 85 -15.61 -17.43 6.55
N PRO A 86 -16.84 -16.91 6.50
CA PRO A 86 -17.69 -16.72 7.69
C PRO A 86 -17.86 -18.01 8.49
N GLY A 87 -17.65 -17.95 9.80
CA GLY A 87 -17.74 -19.11 10.71
C GLY A 87 -16.54 -20.06 10.67
N GLY A 88 -15.49 -19.75 9.91
CA GLY A 88 -14.26 -20.53 9.82
C GLY A 88 -13.25 -20.21 10.92
N ALA A 89 -12.33 -21.14 11.20
CA ALA A 89 -11.30 -20.97 12.24
C ALA A 89 -10.33 -19.79 11.98
N ASN A 90 -10.18 -19.36 10.72
CA ASN A 90 -9.33 -18.25 10.30
C ASN A 90 -10.15 -17.05 9.75
N GLU A 91 -11.42 -16.94 10.12
CA GLU A 91 -12.34 -15.91 9.60
C GLU A 91 -11.76 -14.49 9.68
N LYS A 92 -11.18 -14.11 10.82
CA LYS A 92 -10.60 -12.78 11.00
C LYS A 92 -9.44 -12.49 10.04
N ALA A 93 -8.57 -13.48 9.81
CA ALA A 93 -7.48 -13.33 8.85
C ALA A 93 -8.01 -13.21 7.41
N GLY A 94 -9.09 -13.91 7.09
CA GLY A 94 -9.79 -13.78 5.82
C GLY A 94 -10.42 -12.40 5.63
N GLU A 95 -11.06 -11.88 6.67
CA GLU A 95 -11.64 -10.53 6.69
C GLU A 95 -10.56 -9.45 6.51
N ASP A 96 -9.46 -9.53 7.27
CA ASP A 96 -8.36 -8.59 7.18
C ASP A 96 -7.70 -8.61 5.80
N ALA A 97 -7.51 -9.80 5.22
CA ALA A 97 -7.01 -9.96 3.85
C ALA A 97 -7.97 -9.38 2.81
N ALA A 98 -9.28 -9.62 2.94
CA ALA A 98 -10.28 -9.04 2.06
C ALA A 98 -10.30 -7.51 2.15
N ARG A 99 -10.25 -6.95 3.36
CA ARG A 99 -10.16 -5.50 3.59
C ARG A 99 -8.90 -4.91 2.95
N ALA A 100 -7.74 -5.55 3.13
CA ALA A 100 -6.48 -5.09 2.55
C ALA A 100 -6.52 -5.00 1.01
N VAL A 101 -7.28 -5.88 0.36
CA VAL A 101 -7.44 -5.88 -1.11
C VAL A 101 -8.53 -4.90 -1.58
N ILE A 102 -9.64 -4.79 -0.84
CA ILE A 102 -10.85 -4.08 -1.28
C ILE A 102 -10.85 -2.60 -0.88
N VAL A 103 -10.37 -2.27 0.33
CA VAL A 103 -10.44 -0.90 0.88
C VAL A 103 -9.62 0.10 0.05
N PRO A 104 -8.35 -0.17 -0.34
CA PRO A 104 -7.57 0.81 -1.08
C PRO A 104 -8.19 1.19 -2.44
N PRO A 105 -8.68 0.23 -3.27
CA PRO A 105 -9.42 0.57 -4.48
C PRO A 105 -10.66 1.43 -4.25
N ILE A 106 -11.44 1.18 -3.19
CA ILE A 106 -12.61 2.01 -2.86
C ILE A 106 -12.18 3.43 -2.51
N ALA A 107 -11.16 3.58 -1.67
CA ALA A 107 -10.60 4.89 -1.33
C ALA A 107 -10.12 5.61 -2.60
N LEU A 108 -9.50 4.89 -3.53
CA LEU A 108 -9.07 5.40 -4.82
C LEU A 108 -10.26 5.82 -5.70
N MET A 109 -11.40 5.12 -5.68
CA MET A 109 -12.62 5.56 -6.37
C MET A 109 -13.13 6.90 -5.84
N PHE A 110 -13.26 7.04 -4.52
CA PHE A 110 -13.73 8.30 -3.93
C PHE A 110 -12.73 9.43 -4.17
N SER A 111 -11.43 9.14 -4.06
CA SER A 111 -10.37 10.09 -4.40
C SER A 111 -10.44 10.53 -5.85
N LEU A 112 -10.63 9.60 -6.79
CA LEU A 112 -10.75 9.89 -8.21
C LEU A 112 -12.00 10.72 -8.49
N LEU A 113 -13.14 10.37 -7.89
CA LEU A 113 -14.39 11.10 -8.06
C LEU A 113 -14.27 12.54 -7.57
N GLY A 114 -13.62 12.75 -6.42
CA GLY A 114 -13.27 14.07 -5.91
C GLY A 114 -12.36 14.84 -6.88
N ALA A 115 -11.26 14.21 -7.33
CA ALA A 115 -10.32 14.82 -8.27
C ALA A 115 -10.98 15.20 -9.60
N LEU A 116 -11.83 14.34 -10.16
CA LEU A 116 -12.60 14.61 -11.38
C LEU A 116 -13.59 15.76 -11.19
N THR A 117 -14.22 15.87 -10.02
CA THR A 117 -15.08 17.00 -9.67
C THR A 117 -14.29 18.30 -9.60
N HIS A 118 -13.12 18.28 -8.97
CA HIS A 118 -12.21 19.44 -8.93
C HIS A 118 -11.72 19.83 -10.33
N LEU A 119 -11.37 18.86 -11.16
CA LEU A 119 -10.99 19.08 -12.55
C LEU A 119 -12.13 19.71 -13.35
N ALA A 120 -13.35 19.17 -13.24
CA ALA A 120 -14.52 19.72 -13.92
C ALA A 120 -14.81 21.16 -13.48
N LYS A 121 -14.72 21.44 -12.18
CA LYS A 121 -14.87 22.78 -11.61
C LYS A 121 -13.79 23.74 -12.14
N LEU A 122 -12.53 23.31 -12.14
CA LEU A 122 -11.42 24.12 -12.63
C LEU A 122 -11.60 24.47 -14.12
N LEU A 123 -11.90 23.46 -14.94
CA LEU A 123 -12.18 23.66 -16.36
C LEU A 123 -13.36 24.60 -16.57
N TYR A 124 -14.46 24.43 -15.85
CA TYR A 124 -15.62 25.32 -15.92
C TYR A 124 -15.24 26.78 -15.59
N LEU A 125 -14.53 27.01 -14.48
CA LEU A 125 -14.12 28.34 -14.04
C LEU A 125 -13.15 29.01 -15.02
N LEU A 126 -12.39 28.24 -15.80
CA LEU A 126 -11.47 28.75 -16.83
C LEU A 126 -12.19 28.98 -18.16
N LEU A 127 -13.04 28.05 -18.58
CA LEU A 127 -13.74 28.09 -19.87
C LEU A 127 -14.80 29.18 -19.93
N LEU A 128 -15.48 29.46 -18.81
CA LEU A 128 -16.53 30.48 -18.77
C LEU A 128 -16.01 31.88 -19.13
N PRO A 129 -15.01 32.47 -18.43
CA PRO A 129 -14.47 33.79 -18.81
C PRO A 129 -13.77 33.76 -20.17
N LEU A 130 -13.07 32.67 -20.49
CA LEU A 130 -12.36 32.54 -21.77
C LEU A 130 -13.33 32.56 -22.95
N SER A 131 -14.40 31.76 -22.89
CA SER A 131 -15.41 31.71 -23.96
C SER A 131 -16.20 33.01 -24.07
N ALA A 132 -16.46 33.70 -22.95
CA ALA A 132 -17.06 35.04 -22.96
C ALA A 132 -16.14 36.08 -23.63
N ALA A 133 -14.83 36.07 -23.34
CA ALA A 133 -13.85 36.95 -23.98
C ALA A 133 -13.71 36.66 -25.48
N LEU A 134 -13.68 35.37 -25.87
CA LEU A 134 -13.65 34.97 -27.28
C LEU A 134 -14.89 35.41 -28.04
N LEU A 135 -16.09 35.38 -27.43
CA LEU A 135 -17.31 35.88 -28.07
C LEU A 135 -17.28 37.38 -28.38
N TYR A 136 -16.47 38.16 -27.64
CA TYR A 136 -16.27 39.57 -27.94
C TYR A 136 -15.48 39.79 -29.23
N ILE A 137 -14.56 38.88 -29.55
CA ILE A 137 -13.68 38.94 -30.73
C ILE A 137 -14.30 38.22 -31.93
N THR A 138 -14.98 37.10 -31.69
CA THR A 138 -15.47 36.22 -32.76
C THR A 138 -16.80 35.55 -32.41
N SER A 139 -17.79 35.68 -33.31
CA SER A 139 -19.17 35.24 -33.09
C SER A 139 -19.43 33.76 -33.39
N TRP A 140 -18.40 32.91 -33.31
CA TRP A 140 -18.44 31.53 -33.78
C TRP A 140 -19.46 30.66 -33.02
N ARG A 141 -20.20 29.82 -33.76
CA ARG A 141 -21.19 28.87 -33.22
C ARG A 141 -20.64 27.96 -32.10
N PRO A 142 -19.46 27.32 -32.22
CA PRO A 142 -18.92 26.47 -31.16
C PRO A 142 -18.62 27.23 -29.86
N VAL A 143 -18.06 28.45 -29.94
CA VAL A 143 -17.75 29.28 -28.77
C VAL A 143 -19.05 29.67 -28.04
N ARG A 144 -20.12 29.94 -28.79
CA ARG A 144 -21.44 30.26 -28.24
C ARG A 144 -22.06 29.08 -27.51
N LEU A 145 -21.91 27.87 -28.06
CA LEU A 145 -22.37 26.63 -27.43
C LEU A 145 -21.59 26.34 -26.13
N LEU A 146 -20.26 26.53 -26.17
CA LEU A 146 -19.37 26.35 -25.04
C LEU A 146 -19.67 27.34 -23.90
N ASN A 147 -19.92 28.61 -24.22
CA ASN A 147 -20.30 29.61 -23.20
C ASN A 147 -21.69 29.31 -22.60
N ARG A 148 -22.67 28.94 -23.43
CA ARG A 148 -24.03 28.62 -22.98
C ARG A 148 -24.08 27.36 -22.11
N HIS A 149 -23.22 26.40 -22.38
CA HIS A 149 -23.14 25.13 -21.66
C HIS A 149 -21.71 24.82 -21.22
N ALA A 150 -21.13 25.70 -20.40
CA ALA A 150 -19.73 25.58 -19.98
C ALA A 150 -19.41 24.28 -19.20
N LEU A 151 -20.42 23.61 -18.63
CA LEU A 151 -20.27 22.30 -17.97
C LEU A 151 -20.30 21.11 -18.93
N LEU A 152 -20.88 21.24 -20.14
CA LEU A 152 -20.97 20.13 -21.09
C LEU A 152 -19.57 19.66 -21.52
N PHE A 153 -18.68 20.61 -21.80
CA PHE A 153 -17.31 20.30 -22.21
C PHE A 153 -16.51 19.51 -21.17
N PRO A 154 -16.35 19.96 -19.91
CA PRO A 154 -15.56 19.20 -18.93
C PRO A 154 -16.15 17.83 -18.63
N VAL A 155 -17.48 17.71 -18.55
CA VAL A 155 -18.15 16.42 -18.34
C VAL A 155 -17.89 15.47 -19.51
N LEU A 156 -18.07 15.95 -20.75
CA LEU A 156 -17.84 15.14 -21.95
C LEU A 156 -16.37 14.72 -22.06
N LEU A 157 -15.43 15.62 -21.76
CA LEU A 157 -14.01 15.32 -21.75
C LEU A 157 -13.67 14.21 -20.75
N ILE A 158 -14.18 14.31 -19.52
CA ILE A 158 -13.98 13.29 -18.48
C ILE A 158 -14.57 11.95 -18.91
N CYS A 159 -15.81 11.93 -19.41
CA CYS A 159 -16.45 10.71 -19.91
C CYS A 159 -15.68 10.08 -21.07
N LEU A 160 -15.17 10.90 -22.00
CA LEU A 160 -14.37 10.44 -23.13
C LEU A 160 -13.04 9.83 -22.67
N LEU A 161 -12.32 10.50 -21.75
CA LEU A 161 -11.07 10.00 -21.20
C LEU A 161 -11.27 8.68 -20.44
N LEU A 162 -12.29 8.59 -19.59
CA LEU A 162 -12.63 7.35 -18.89
C LEU A 162 -13.01 6.23 -19.86
N GLY A 163 -13.79 6.54 -20.90
CA GLY A 163 -14.15 5.60 -21.94
C GLY A 163 -12.95 5.10 -22.73
N MET A 164 -12.04 5.99 -23.13
CA MET A 164 -10.81 5.62 -23.81
C MET A 164 -9.91 4.74 -22.92
N PHE A 165 -9.66 5.16 -21.68
CA PHE A 165 -8.81 4.39 -20.77
C PHE A 165 -9.38 3.01 -20.47
N SER A 166 -10.69 2.88 -20.36
CA SER A 166 -11.36 1.58 -20.16
C SER A 166 -11.15 0.58 -21.30
N LEU A 167 -10.72 1.03 -22.49
CA LEU A 167 -10.48 0.19 -23.67
C LEU A 167 -8.99 -0.10 -23.91
N MET A 168 -8.10 0.61 -23.22
CA MET A 168 -6.66 0.50 -23.40
C MET A 168 -6.06 -0.54 -22.47
N ASN A 169 -4.93 -1.11 -22.85
CA ASN A 169 -4.13 -1.98 -21.96
C ASN A 169 -2.69 -1.47 -21.92
N ASN A 170 -2.03 -1.64 -20.79
CA ASN A 170 -0.61 -1.38 -20.62
C ASN A 170 0.09 -2.58 -19.95
N SER A 171 1.40 -2.46 -19.69
CA SER A 171 2.20 -3.50 -19.04
C SER A 171 1.67 -3.90 -17.65
N ILE A 172 1.01 -2.98 -16.92
CA ILE A 172 0.43 -3.24 -15.60
C ILE A 172 -0.87 -4.03 -15.76
N THR A 173 -1.79 -3.60 -16.63
CA THR A 173 -3.08 -4.27 -16.83
C THR A 173 -2.98 -5.61 -17.56
N ALA A 174 -1.86 -5.87 -18.24
CA ALA A 174 -1.53 -7.17 -18.84
C ALA A 174 -0.78 -8.11 -17.87
N SER A 175 -0.45 -7.65 -16.66
CA SER A 175 0.34 -8.45 -15.71
C SER A 175 -0.47 -9.61 -15.11
N PRO A 176 0.17 -10.74 -14.77
CA PRO A 176 -0.51 -11.86 -14.10
C PRO A 176 -1.18 -11.46 -12.79
N ALA A 177 -0.55 -10.57 -12.01
CA ALA A 177 -1.09 -10.06 -10.76
C ALA A 177 -2.39 -9.28 -10.96
N TYR A 178 -2.44 -8.43 -12.00
CA TYR A 178 -3.65 -7.70 -12.37
C TYR A 178 -4.76 -8.66 -12.82
N HIS A 179 -4.43 -9.71 -13.59
CA HIS A 179 -5.40 -10.72 -13.99
C HIS A 179 -5.96 -11.51 -12.80
N ALA A 180 -5.13 -11.85 -11.80
CA ALA A 180 -5.59 -12.49 -10.58
C ALA A 180 -6.55 -11.58 -9.78
N LEU A 181 -6.19 -10.31 -9.62
CA LEU A 181 -7.07 -9.30 -8.99
C LEU A 181 -8.39 -9.15 -9.76
N ARG A 182 -8.31 -9.06 -11.09
CA ARG A 182 -9.49 -9.01 -11.96
C ARG A 182 -10.39 -10.22 -11.76
N HIS A 183 -9.82 -11.41 -11.72
CA HIS A 183 -10.59 -12.64 -11.55
C HIS A 183 -11.22 -12.74 -10.16
N GLY A 184 -10.56 -12.22 -9.12
CA GLY A 184 -11.09 -12.16 -7.76
C GLY A 184 -12.21 -11.13 -7.57
N LEU A 185 -12.17 -10.02 -8.33
CA LEU A 185 -13.21 -8.98 -8.29
C LEU A 185 -14.36 -9.21 -9.29
N GLN A 186 -14.17 -10.08 -10.28
CA GLN A 186 -15.19 -10.42 -11.26
C GLN A 186 -16.32 -11.21 -10.60
N GLY A 187 -17.49 -10.58 -10.45
CA GLY A 187 -18.67 -11.20 -9.84
C GLY A 187 -18.71 -11.12 -8.32
N ALA A 188 -17.78 -10.39 -7.69
CA ALA A 188 -17.83 -10.13 -6.26
C ALA A 188 -18.84 -9.03 -5.92
N ASP A 189 -19.73 -9.30 -4.97
CA ASP A 189 -20.55 -8.30 -4.31
C ASP A 189 -19.72 -7.64 -3.21
N VAL A 190 -19.42 -6.35 -3.37
CA VAL A 190 -18.59 -5.62 -2.41
C VAL A 190 -19.50 -5.06 -1.31
N ALA A 191 -19.41 -5.63 -0.11
CA ALA A 191 -20.08 -5.10 1.08
C ALA A 191 -19.07 -4.29 1.91
N ILE A 192 -19.27 -2.98 2.00
CA ILE A 192 -18.34 -2.06 2.68
C ILE A 192 -18.66 -1.98 4.19
N THR A 193 -19.91 -2.24 4.58
CA THR A 193 -20.43 -2.01 5.95
C THR A 193 -21.39 -3.10 6.44
N GLY A 194 -21.32 -4.33 5.90
CA GLY A 194 -22.25 -5.41 6.25
C GLY A 194 -23.63 -5.32 5.60
N GLU A 195 -23.92 -4.22 4.88
CA GLU A 195 -25.03 -4.11 3.94
C GLU A 195 -24.51 -4.27 2.50
N SER A 196 -25.32 -4.88 1.63
CA SER A 196 -25.03 -5.03 0.22
C SER A 196 -24.98 -3.65 -0.44
N SER A 197 -23.77 -3.11 -0.59
CA SER A 197 -23.58 -1.90 -1.38
C SER A 197 -23.83 -2.25 -2.85
N SER A 198 -24.46 -1.35 -3.60
CA SER A 198 -24.71 -1.53 -5.04
C SER A 198 -23.43 -1.49 -5.90
N LEU A 199 -22.27 -1.37 -5.24
CA LEU A 199 -20.96 -1.25 -5.86
C LEU A 199 -20.46 -2.66 -6.22
N SER A 200 -20.71 -3.06 -7.46
CA SER A 200 -20.20 -4.34 -7.97
C SER A 200 -18.67 -4.31 -8.08
N GLY A 201 -18.02 -5.46 -7.90
CA GLY A 201 -16.58 -5.60 -8.17
C GLY A 201 -16.19 -5.22 -9.61
N GLY A 202 -17.14 -5.27 -10.55
CA GLY A 202 -16.97 -4.75 -11.91
C GLY A 202 -16.78 -3.24 -11.99
N ALA A 203 -17.46 -2.46 -11.14
CA ALA A 203 -17.23 -1.01 -11.06
C ALA A 203 -15.84 -0.71 -10.48
N LEU A 204 -15.44 -1.46 -9.43
CA LEU A 204 -14.12 -1.37 -8.81
C LEU A 204 -13.01 -1.60 -9.83
N LEU A 205 -13.16 -2.68 -10.61
CA LEU A 205 -12.22 -3.05 -11.64
C LEU A 205 -12.07 -1.97 -12.72
N ARG A 206 -13.17 -1.33 -13.16
CA ARG A 206 -13.11 -0.26 -14.17
C ARG A 206 -12.31 0.95 -13.68
N VAL A 207 -12.44 1.30 -12.41
CA VAL A 207 -11.69 2.42 -11.84
C VAL A 207 -10.21 2.06 -11.68
N ILE A 208 -9.91 0.89 -11.12
CA ILE A 208 -8.52 0.40 -11.02
C ILE A 208 -7.86 0.37 -12.41
N HIS A 209 -8.58 -0.13 -13.41
CA HIS A 209 -8.11 -0.18 -14.80
C HIS A 209 -7.82 1.22 -15.34
N ALA A 210 -8.79 2.13 -15.26
CA ALA A 210 -8.65 3.49 -15.78
C ALA A 210 -7.51 4.27 -15.11
N VAL A 211 -7.35 4.13 -13.79
CA VAL A 211 -6.22 4.75 -13.07
C VAL A 211 -4.89 4.11 -13.43
N SER A 212 -4.82 2.78 -13.56
CA SER A 212 -3.59 2.08 -13.95
C SER A 212 -3.11 2.51 -15.33
N ILE A 213 -4.02 2.74 -16.27
CA ILE A 213 -3.71 3.29 -17.59
C ILE A 213 -3.32 4.77 -17.46
N GLY A 214 -4.12 5.57 -16.77
CA GLY A 214 -3.87 7.02 -16.61
C GLY A 214 -2.51 7.32 -16.00
N GLN A 215 -2.11 6.57 -14.96
CA GLN A 215 -0.81 6.72 -14.29
C GLN A 215 0.37 6.50 -15.24
N SER A 216 0.25 5.60 -16.23
CA SER A 216 1.33 5.37 -17.20
C SER A 216 1.62 6.58 -18.09
N TYR A 217 0.64 7.46 -18.28
CA TYR A 217 0.80 8.72 -19.02
C TYR A 217 1.12 9.91 -18.11
N SER A 218 0.50 9.97 -16.93
CA SER A 218 0.70 11.11 -16.02
C SER A 218 2.03 11.05 -15.27
N TYR A 219 2.57 9.86 -14.98
CA TYR A 219 3.81 9.73 -14.23
C TYR A 219 5.02 10.35 -14.95
N PRO A 220 5.30 10.07 -16.24
CA PRO A 220 6.42 10.70 -16.95
C PRO A 220 6.29 12.23 -17.00
N LEU A 221 5.06 12.74 -17.17
CA LEU A 221 4.79 14.18 -17.15
C LEU A 221 5.08 14.76 -15.76
N ASN A 222 4.57 14.13 -14.70
CA ASN A 222 4.79 14.60 -13.33
C ASN A 222 6.29 14.56 -12.96
N HIS A 223 7.00 13.50 -13.37
CA HIS A 223 8.43 13.39 -13.19
C HIS A 223 9.20 14.50 -13.94
N ALA A 224 8.81 14.80 -15.18
CA ALA A 224 9.40 15.90 -15.94
C ALA A 224 9.12 17.27 -15.30
N LEU A 225 7.91 17.51 -14.77
CA LEU A 225 7.59 18.71 -14.00
C LEU A 225 8.43 18.79 -12.74
N ARG A 226 8.58 17.67 -12.01
CA ARG A 226 9.41 17.59 -10.80
C ARG A 226 10.84 18.00 -11.07
N GLN A 227 11.45 17.39 -12.09
CA GLN A 227 12.84 17.64 -12.43
C GLN A 227 13.09 19.05 -12.98
N ASN A 228 12.22 19.53 -13.87
CA ASN A 228 12.50 20.76 -14.63
C ASN A 228 11.90 22.03 -14.02
N LEU A 229 10.78 21.93 -13.29
CA LEU A 229 10.08 23.10 -12.74
C LEU A 229 10.17 23.16 -11.22
N LEU A 230 10.13 22.00 -10.56
CA LEU A 230 10.14 21.93 -9.09
C LEU A 230 11.54 21.68 -8.52
N MET A 231 12.59 21.73 -9.35
CA MET A 231 13.99 21.57 -8.91
C MET A 231 14.21 20.32 -8.07
N ASP A 232 13.58 19.21 -8.46
CA ASP A 232 13.63 17.92 -7.79
C ASP A 232 13.07 17.91 -6.35
N PHE A 233 12.09 18.79 -6.07
CA PHE A 233 11.37 18.78 -4.81
C PHE A 233 10.78 17.38 -4.54
N ASP A 234 11.16 16.79 -3.41
CA ASP A 234 10.71 15.46 -3.02
C ASP A 234 9.35 15.57 -2.33
N PHE A 235 8.36 14.86 -2.87
CA PHE A 235 7.01 14.76 -2.30
C PHE A 235 6.90 13.61 -1.27
N GLY A 236 7.99 12.87 -1.04
CA GLY A 236 8.07 11.79 -0.07
C GLY A 236 8.00 12.28 1.38
N TYR A 237 7.55 11.37 2.26
CA TYR A 237 7.65 11.56 3.70
C TYR A 237 9.11 11.32 4.10
N GLU A 238 9.87 12.37 4.36
CA GLU A 238 11.16 12.22 5.05
C GLU A 238 10.89 11.66 6.44
N THR A 239 11.23 10.39 6.69
CA THR A 239 11.49 9.94 8.05
C THR A 239 12.68 10.75 8.55
N ARG A 240 12.39 11.85 9.25
CA ARG A 240 13.39 12.61 9.98
C ARG A 240 13.94 11.73 11.10
N ASP A 241 14.87 10.87 10.74
CA ASP A 241 15.82 10.33 11.70
C ASP A 241 16.95 11.36 11.82
N LYS A 242 16.85 12.17 12.87
CA LYS A 242 17.97 12.90 13.47
C LYS A 242 18.26 12.29 14.83
#